data_AF-A0A0F9S8W1-F1
#
_entry.id   AF-A0A0F9S8W1-F1
#
_cell.length_a   1.000
_cell.length_b   1.000
_cell.length_c   1.000
_cell.angle_alpha   90.00
_cell.angle_beta   90.00
_cell.angle_gamma   90.00
#
_symmetry.space_group_name_H-M   'P 1'
#
loop_
_entity.id
_entity.type
_entity.pdbx_description
1 polymer ?
#
loop_
_entity_poly.entity_id
_entity_poly.type
_entity_poly.pdbx_seq_one_letter_code
_entity_poly.pdbx_strand_id
1 'polypeptide(L)' 'MAVIRSNSGLDVILDAGRTIFHQKRDQIRKALAKRKVYRAAFFELAALTDRDLRDLGIPRSNIKRLAIEAAYDC' A
#
# COMPACT_ATOMS: atom_id res chain seq x y z
N MET A 1 32.08 1.18 36.28
CA MET A 1 31.45 0.26 35.30
C MET A 1 31.59 0.88 33.92
N ALA A 2 32.67 0.57 33.20
CA ALA A 2 32.91 1.10 31.85
C ALA A 2 32.14 0.24 30.84
N VAL A 3 31.08 0.79 30.25
CA VAL A 3 30.39 0.15 29.14
C VAL A 3 31.29 0.30 27.92
N ILE A 4 32.02 -0.76 27.56
CA ILE A 4 32.79 -0.82 26.33
C ILE A 4 31.77 -0.77 25.19
N ARG A 5 31.59 0.41 24.59
CA ARG A 5 30.79 0.58 23.39
C ARG A 5 31.59 -0.06 22.25
N SER A 6 31.28 -1.33 21.92
CA SER A 6 31.76 -1.98 20.70
C SER A 6 31.38 -1.09 19.53
N ASN A 7 32.36 -0.43 18.91
CA ASN A 7 32.19 0.33 17.68
C ASN A 7 32.85 -0.47 16.55
N SER A 8 32.46 -1.75 16.41
CA SER A 8 33.00 -2.60 15.36
C SER A 8 32.37 -2.18 14.03
N GLY A 9 33.19 -2.00 12.99
CA GLY A 9 32.69 -1.56 11.67
C GLY A 9 31.63 -2.51 11.09
N LEU A 10 31.56 -3.75 11.57
CA LEU A 10 30.54 -4.73 11.22
C LEU A 10 29.16 -4.36 11.80
N ASP A 11 29.09 -3.85 13.03
CA ASP A 11 27.83 -3.42 13.66
C ASP A 11 27.19 -2.26 12.87
N VAL A 12 28.00 -1.31 12.40
CA VAL A 12 27.55 -0.17 11.59
C VAL A 12 26.99 -0.62 10.24
N ILE A 13 27.64 -1.60 9.59
CA ILE A 13 27.18 -2.16 8.30
C ILE A 13 25.87 -2.96 8.51
N LEU A 14 25.76 -3.73 9.59
CA LEU A 14 24.57 -4.52 9.90
C LEU A 14 23.37 -3.61 10.21
N ASP A 15 23.58 -2.54 10.98
CA ASP A 15 22.54 -1.55 11.30
C ASP A 15 22.12 -0.73 10.09
N ALA A 16 23.05 -0.36 9.21
CA ALA A 16 22.74 0.25 7.92
C ALA A 16 21.87 -0.68 7.06
N GLY A 17 22.18 -1.98 7.00
CA GLY A 17 21.33 -2.97 6.33
C GLY A 17 19.94 -3.10 6.95
N ARG A 18 19.86 -3.11 8.29
CA ARG A 18 18.61 -3.22 9.05
C ARG A 18 17.68 -2.03 8.76
N THR A 19 18.20 -0.81 8.77
CA THR A 19 17.38 0.40 8.53
C THR A 19 16.82 0.45 7.11
N ILE A 20 17.62 0.09 6.10
CA ILE A 20 17.16 -0.01 4.70
C ILE A 20 16.05 -1.06 4.58
N PHE A 21 16.23 -2.22 5.23
CA PHE A 21 15.22 -3.28 5.23
C PHE A 21 13.89 -2.82 5.85
N HIS A 22 13.93 -2.14 6.99
CA HIS A 22 12.72 -1.61 7.62
C HIS A 22 12.02 -0.58 6.75
N GLN A 23 12.77 0.36 6.17
CA GLN A 23 12.22 1.37 5.27
C GLN A 23 11.56 0.74 4.04
N LYS A 24 12.21 -0.26 3.42
CA LYS A 24 11.65 -0.99 2.28
C LYS A 24 10.42 -1.80 2.66
N ARG A 25 10.43 -2.43 3.84
CA ARG A 25 9.27 -3.18 4.36
C ARG A 25 8.05 -2.28 4.50
N ASP A 26 8.23 -1.07 5.01
CA ASP A 26 7.11 -0.13 5.18
C ASP A 26 6.56 0.37 3.84
N GLN A 27 7.42 0.60 2.85
CA GLN A 27 6.98 0.91 1.48
C GLN A 27 6.17 -0.23 0.87
N ILE A 28 6.60 -1.48 1.04
CA ILE A 28 5.88 -2.66 0.55
C ILE A 28 4.53 -2.79 1.25
N ARG A 29 4.46 -2.61 2.57
CA ARG A 29 3.20 -2.67 3.33
C ARG A 29 2.20 -1.63 2.84
N LYS A 30 2.66 -0.40 2.59
CA LYS A 30 1.83 0.67 2.01
C LYS A 30 1.32 0.29 0.62
N ALA A 31 2.18 -0.23 -0.26
CA ALA A 31 1.80 -0.66 -1.60
C ALA A 31 0.76 -1.80 -1.57
N LEU A 32 0.93 -2.78 -0.68
CA LEU A 32 -0.02 -3.88 -0.49
C LEU A 32 -1.37 -3.39 0.04
N ALA A 33 -1.36 -2.45 0.99
CA ALA A 33 -2.59 -1.84 1.50
C ALA A 33 -3.37 -1.14 0.37
N LYS A 34 -2.71 -0.29 -0.43
CA LYS A 34 -3.33 0.37 -1.60
C LYS A 34 -3.88 -0.64 -2.60
N ARG A 35 -3.11 -1.70 -2.90
CA ARG A 35 -3.56 -2.76 -3.81
C ARG A 35 -4.79 -3.50 -3.28
N LYS A 36 -4.89 -3.70 -1.96
CA LYS A 36 -6.06 -4.31 -1.32
C LYS A 36 -7.29 -3.41 -1.49
N VAL A 37 -7.16 -2.11 -1.23
CA VAL A 37 -8.25 -1.13 -1.40
C VAL A 37 -8.72 -1.08 -2.86
N TYR A 38 -7.79 -0.95 -3.81
CA TYR A 38 -8.11 -0.95 -5.25
C TYR A 38 -8.90 -2.20 -5.65
N ARG A 39 -8.43 -3.38 -5.24
CA ARG A 39 -9.10 -4.63 -5.61
C ARG A 39 -10.48 -4.74 -4.98
N ALA A 40 -10.62 -4.38 -3.70
CA ALA A 40 -11.91 -4.39 -3.02
C ALA A 40 -12.91 -3.48 -3.73
N ALA A 41 -12.56 -2.19 -3.91
CA ALA A 41 -13.40 -1.22 -4.60
C ALA A 41 -13.77 -1.65 -6.02
N PHE A 42 -12.80 -2.17 -6.78
CA PHE A 42 -13.04 -2.66 -8.14
C PHE A 42 -14.01 -3.84 -8.14
N PHE A 43 -13.84 -4.84 -7.26
CA PHE A 43 -14.71 -6.01 -7.22
C PHE A 43 -16.12 -5.65 -6.75
N GLU A 44 -16.24 -4.80 -5.73
CA GLU A 44 -17.54 -4.32 -5.23
C GLU A 44 -18.31 -3.60 -6.34
N LEU A 45 -17.68 -2.65 -7.02
CA LEU A 45 -18.31 -1.92 -8.13
C LEU A 45 -18.56 -2.80 -9.36
N ALA A 46 -17.68 -3.75 -9.66
CA ALA A 46 -17.85 -4.67 -10.79
C ALA A 46 -18.95 -5.72 -10.55
N ALA A 47 -19.24 -6.04 -9.28
CA ALA A 47 -20.33 -6.94 -8.90
C ALA A 47 -21.72 -6.30 -9.04
N LEU A 48 -21.80 -4.96 -9.06
CA LEU A 48 -23.05 -4.24 -9.28
C LEU A 48 -23.60 -4.44 -10.70
N THR A 49 -24.93 -4.46 -10.80
CA THR A 49 -25.61 -4.55 -12.10
C THR A 49 -25.58 -3.21 -12.83
N ASP A 50 -25.85 -3.23 -14.14
CA ASP A 50 -25.89 -1.99 -14.93
C ASP A 50 -26.98 -1.02 -14.46
N ARG A 51 -28.04 -1.53 -13.81
CA ARG A 51 -29.07 -0.70 -13.17
C ARG A 51 -28.53 -0.03 -11.92
N ASP A 52 -27.93 -0.78 -11.00
CA ASP A 52 -27.38 -0.24 -9.76
C ASP A 52 -26.31 0.83 -10.06
N LEU A 53 -25.45 0.55 -11.05
CA LEU A 53 -24.45 1.51 -11.52
C LEU A 53 -25.09 2.75 -12.15
N ARG A 54 -26.20 2.61 -12.90
CA ARG A 54 -26.94 3.74 -13.46
C ARG A 54 -27.63 4.56 -12.38
N ASP A 55 -28.18 3.92 -11.35
CA ASP A 55 -28.82 4.59 -10.22
C ASP A 55 -27.80 5.42 -9.42
N LEU A 56 -26.55 4.95 -9.35
CA LEU A 56 -25.42 5.70 -8.79
C LEU A 56 -24.83 6.75 -9.76
N GLY A 57 -25.26 6.78 -11.02
CA GLY A 57 -24.70 7.65 -12.05
C GLY A 57 -23.26 7.28 -12.47
N ILE A 58 -22.82 6.05 -12.25
CA ILE A 58 -21.46 5.58 -12.53
C ILE A 58 -21.46 4.73 -13.81
N PRO A 59 -20.81 5.18 -14.90
CA PRO A 59 -20.64 4.33 -16.08
C PRO A 59 -19.59 3.24 -15.80
N ARG A 60 -19.79 2.03 -16.37
CA ARG A 60 -18.87 0.89 -16.17
C ARG A 60 -17.41 1.18 -16.52
N SER A 61 -17.17 2.04 -17.52
CA SER A 61 -15.83 2.49 -17.89
C SER A 61 -15.10 3.22 -16.76
N ASN A 62 -15.83 3.86 -15.83
CA ASN A 62 -15.26 4.64 -14.74
C ASN A 62 -14.91 3.80 -13.51
N ILE A 63 -15.36 2.55 -13.40
CA ILE A 63 -15.08 1.68 -12.25
C ILE A 63 -13.58 1.60 -11.97
N LYS A 64 -12.76 1.41 -13.02
CA LYS A 64 -11.30 1.34 -12.87
C LYS A 64 -10.71 2.65 -12.36
N ARG A 65 -11.24 3.79 -12.81
CA ARG A 65 -10.77 5.11 -12.37
C ARG A 65 -11.12 5.35 -10.89
N LEU A 66 -12.37 5.09 -10.51
CA LEU A 66 -12.83 5.23 -9.12
C LEU A 66 -12.08 4.30 -8.16
N ALA A 67 -11.78 3.07 -8.58
CA ALA A 67 -10.99 2.15 -7.77
C ALA A 67 -9.54 2.63 -7.56
N ILE A 68 -8.95 3.32 -8.54
CA ILE A 68 -7.63 3.95 -8.40
C ILE A 68 -7.71 5.13 -7.43
N GLU A 69 -8.67 6.03 -7.62
CA GLU A 69 -8.91 7.18 -6.74
C GLU A 69 -9.09 6.74 -5.28
N ALA A 70 -9.95 5.74 -5.02
CA ALA A 70 -10.14 5.18 -3.68
C ALA A 70 -8.84 4.62 -3.06
N ALA A 71 -7.90 4.12 -3.86
CA ALA A 71 -6.66 3.52 -3.37
C ALA A 71 -5.50 4.51 -3.20
N TYR A 72 -5.53 5.66 -3.88
CA TYR A 72 -4.39 6.58 -3.95
C TYR A 72 -4.68 8.01 -3.47
N ASP A 73 -5.94 8.47 -3.48
CA ASP A 73 -6.35 9.84 -3.11
C ASP A 73 -6.87 9.94 -1.65
N CYS A 74 -6.46 9.00 -0.78
CA CYS A 74 -6.74 9.01 0.66
C CYS A 74 -5.52 9.36 1.52
#